data_AF-A0A7G6YZS7-F1
#
_entry.id   AF-A0A7G6YZS7-F1
#
_cell.length_a   1.000
_cell.length_b   1.000
_cell.length_c   1.000
_cell.angle_alpha   90.00
_cell.angle_beta   90.00
_cell.angle_gamma   90.00
#
_symmetry.space_group_name_H-M   'P 1'
#
loop_
_entity.id
_entity.type
_entity.pdbx_description
1 polymer ?
#
loop_
_entity_poly.entity_id
_entity_poly.type
_entity_poly.pdbx_seq_one_letter_code
_entity_poly.pdbx_strand_id
1 'polypeptide(L)'
;MASERSDPRINAARYRVEGEAPPENAPRDTRTAAEMRAWARTAIDVAVARGDFDDLPLAGKPLPGLAGDTVDPDWWIRGLIEREGLTGLAPPALSLRTEHAEFDDTLDRLGSEAAVRAHVDDYNARIVEARRQLTGGPPVVTPTRDVDDEVLRWHERRRARRAAAAAEAAAAPPPPSWRERRALRRELRRRREESRVEPPERPAPSG
;
A
#
# COMPACT_ATOMS: atom_id res chain seq x y z
N MET A 1 16.14 38.53 31.38
CA MET A 1 16.48 37.97 30.05
C MET A 1 15.83 36.60 29.95
N ALA A 2 14.85 36.44 29.08
CA ALA A 2 14.05 35.22 28.97
C ALA A 2 14.86 34.13 28.25
N SER A 3 15.07 32.99 28.93
CA SER A 3 15.68 31.81 28.33
C SER A 3 14.66 31.14 27.41
N GLU A 4 14.88 31.24 26.10
CA GLU A 4 14.11 30.54 25.08
C GLU A 4 14.25 29.03 25.30
N ARG A 5 13.20 28.41 25.85
CA ARG A 5 13.14 26.95 26.02
C ARG A 5 13.04 26.32 24.64
N SER A 6 14.17 25.78 24.17
CA SER A 6 14.24 25.03 22.92
C SER A 6 13.23 23.87 22.95
N ASP A 7 12.29 23.87 22.00
CA ASP A 7 11.23 22.85 21.92
C ASP A 7 11.86 21.51 21.48
N PRO A 8 11.78 20.45 22.33
CA PRO A 8 12.35 19.14 22.00
C PRO A 8 11.74 18.54 20.73
N ARG A 9 10.52 18.92 20.33
CA ARG A 9 9.90 18.46 19.08
C ARG A 9 10.58 19.07 17.84
N ILE A 10 10.98 20.33 17.91
CA ILE A 10 11.68 21.03 16.83
C ILE A 10 13.10 20.48 16.68
N ASN A 11 13.80 20.20 17.78
CA ASN A 11 15.12 19.59 17.74
C ASN A 11 15.10 18.17 17.18
N ALA A 12 14.09 17.36 17.55
CA ALA A 12 13.91 16.02 17.02
C ALA A 12 13.59 16.02 15.51
N ALA A 13 12.84 17.01 15.03
CA ALA A 13 12.56 17.19 13.61
C ALA A 13 13.83 17.58 12.82
N ARG A 14 14.66 18.49 13.35
CA ARG A 14 15.94 18.86 12.72
C ARG A 14 16.94 17.70 12.66
N TYR A 15 17.05 16.91 13.73
CA TYR A 15 17.89 15.71 13.75
C TYR A 15 17.53 14.72 12.63
N ARG A 16 16.24 14.55 12.35
CA ARG A 16 15.76 13.65 11.30
C ARG A 16 16.06 14.16 9.88
N VAL A 17 16.10 15.48 9.68
CA VAL A 17 16.28 16.10 8.35
C VAL A 17 17.76 16.34 8.03
N GLU A 18 18.55 16.77 9.01
CA GLU A 18 19.91 17.27 8.78
C GLU A 18 21.01 16.29 9.25
N GLY A 19 20.68 15.27 10.06
CA GLY A 19 21.68 14.32 10.59
C GLY A 19 22.74 14.98 11.49
N GLU A 20 22.53 16.24 11.88
CA GLU A 20 23.48 17.03 12.64
C GLU A 20 23.47 16.55 14.09
N ALA A 21 24.65 16.15 14.59
CA ALA A 21 24.82 15.80 15.99
C ALA A 21 24.44 17.02 16.86
N PRO A 22 23.76 16.82 18.00
CA PRO A 22 23.43 17.93 18.90
C PRO A 22 24.69 18.75 19.20
N PRO A 23 24.61 20.09 19.26
CA PRO A 23 25.76 20.92 19.55
C PRO A 23 26.39 20.49 20.88
N GLU A 24 27.71 20.55 21.00
CA GLU A 24 28.45 19.97 22.13
C GLU A 24 28.01 20.52 23.51
N ASN A 25 27.47 21.73 23.50
CA ASN A 25 26.90 22.48 24.62
C ASN A 25 25.37 22.35 24.77
N ALA A 26 24.72 21.43 24.07
CA ALA A 26 23.30 21.15 24.29
C ALA A 26 23.08 20.69 25.74
N PRO A 27 22.04 21.21 26.44
CA PRO A 27 21.71 20.75 27.77
C PRO A 27 21.41 19.24 27.72
N ARG A 28 22.31 18.44 28.29
CA ARG A 28 22.08 17.01 28.47
C ARG A 28 21.18 16.85 29.69
N ASP A 29 20.17 16.00 29.58
CA ASP A 29 19.43 15.59 30.77
C ASP A 29 20.40 14.81 31.68
N THR A 30 20.82 15.44 32.78
CA THR A 30 21.75 14.86 33.74
C THR A 30 21.05 13.99 34.77
N ARG A 31 19.73 13.82 34.67
CA ARG A 31 18.97 12.97 35.59
C ARG A 31 19.42 11.52 35.45
N THR A 32 19.67 10.89 36.58
CA THR A 32 19.86 9.45 36.67
C THR A 32 18.59 8.71 36.24
N ALA A 33 18.73 7.42 35.88
CA ALA A 33 17.56 6.58 35.56
C ALA A 33 16.54 6.49 36.71
N ALA A 34 16.96 6.65 37.96
CA ALA A 34 16.06 6.70 39.11
C ALA A 34 15.26 8.02 39.15
N GLU A 35 15.93 9.14 38.95
CA GLU A 35 15.30 10.47 38.91
C GLU A 35 14.35 10.63 37.72
N MET A 36 14.73 10.10 36.54
CA MET A 36 13.84 10.07 35.37
C MET A 36 12.57 9.26 35.65
N ARG A 37 12.68 8.11 36.32
CA ARG A 37 11.52 7.30 36.71
C ARG A 37 10.62 8.03 37.70
N ALA A 38 11.20 8.67 38.71
CA ALA A 38 10.45 9.45 39.68
C ALA A 38 9.70 10.62 39.01
N TRP A 39 10.39 11.37 38.15
CA TRP A 39 9.79 12.46 37.39
C TRP A 39 8.67 11.97 36.45
N ALA A 40 8.92 10.90 35.70
CA ALA A 40 7.91 10.32 34.80
C ALA A 40 6.67 9.87 35.57
N ARG A 41 6.86 9.27 36.75
CA ARG A 41 5.73 8.87 37.60
C ARG A 41 4.91 10.08 38.04
N THR A 42 5.55 11.14 38.54
CA THR A 42 4.84 12.37 38.91
C THR A 42 4.11 13.00 37.73
N ALA A 43 4.72 13.02 36.54
CA ALA A 43 4.07 13.54 35.34
C ALA A 43 2.82 12.73 34.94
N ILE A 44 2.89 11.40 35.06
CA ILE A 44 1.73 10.50 34.84
C ILE A 44 0.63 10.79 35.85
N ASP A 45 0.97 10.87 37.14
CA ASP A 45 -0.03 11.09 38.20
C ASP A 45 -0.76 12.44 38.01
N VAL A 46 -0.05 13.49 37.57
CA VAL A 46 -0.65 14.79 37.24
C VAL A 46 -1.57 14.71 36.01
N ALA A 47 -1.16 14.01 34.96
CA ALA A 47 -1.98 13.84 33.75
C ALA A 47 -3.25 13.03 34.02
N VAL A 48 -3.16 11.99 34.86
CA VAL A 48 -4.32 11.23 35.35
C VAL A 48 -5.26 12.12 36.15
N ALA A 49 -4.74 12.92 37.10
CA ALA A 49 -5.57 13.83 37.89
C ALA A 49 -6.27 14.92 37.06
N ARG A 50 -5.71 15.28 35.90
CA ARG A 50 -6.31 16.22 34.95
C ARG A 50 -7.35 15.59 34.03
N GLY A 51 -7.47 14.26 34.03
CA GLY A 51 -8.37 13.55 33.13
C GLY A 51 -7.87 13.46 31.68
N ASP A 52 -6.56 13.66 31.43
CA ASP A 52 -5.99 13.59 30.07
C ASP A 52 -6.16 12.18 29.42
N PHE A 53 -6.57 11.18 30.21
CA PHE A 53 -6.83 9.79 29.77
C PHE A 53 -8.32 9.39 29.76
N ASP A 54 -9.25 10.28 30.15
CA ASP A 54 -10.66 9.90 30.38
C ASP A 54 -11.47 9.77 29.07
N ASP A 55 -11.12 10.51 28.01
CA ASP A 55 -11.81 10.51 26.71
C ASP A 55 -10.89 10.04 25.56
N LEU A 56 -10.20 8.91 25.78
CA LEU A 56 -9.41 8.32 24.71
C LEU A 56 -10.37 7.70 23.67
N PRO A 57 -10.19 7.97 22.35
CA PRO A 57 -11.09 7.51 21.29
C PRO A 57 -11.35 5.98 21.28
N LEU A 58 -10.35 5.22 21.75
CA LEU A 58 -10.35 3.77 21.83
C LEU A 58 -10.40 3.24 23.28
N ALA A 59 -10.71 4.07 24.27
CA ALA A 59 -10.89 3.62 25.65
C ALA A 59 -11.91 2.48 25.72
N GLY A 60 -11.49 1.32 26.24
CA GLY A 60 -12.34 0.13 26.37
C GLY A 60 -12.73 -0.56 25.05
N LYS A 61 -12.27 -0.07 23.89
CA LYS A 61 -12.53 -0.68 22.57
C LYS A 61 -11.32 -1.53 22.14
N PRO A 62 -11.53 -2.62 21.39
CA PRO A 62 -10.43 -3.35 20.79
C PRO A 62 -9.66 -2.43 19.83
N LEU A 63 -8.33 -2.59 19.81
CA LEU A 63 -7.48 -1.87 18.89
C LEU A 63 -7.81 -2.31 17.44
N PRO A 64 -8.09 -1.38 16.51
CA PRO A 64 -8.35 -1.71 15.12
C PRO A 64 -7.17 -2.49 14.52
N GLY A 65 -7.44 -3.61 13.84
CA GLY A 65 -6.40 -4.46 13.22
C GLY A 65 -5.72 -5.46 14.17
N LEU A 66 -6.08 -5.49 15.46
CA LEU A 66 -5.58 -6.46 16.44
C LEU A 66 -6.60 -7.56 16.78
N ALA A 67 -7.84 -7.44 16.30
CA ALA A 67 -8.90 -8.39 16.55
C ALA A 67 -8.82 -9.56 15.55
N GLY A 68 -8.14 -10.64 15.93
CA GLY A 68 -8.03 -11.88 15.15
C GLY A 68 -6.94 -12.83 15.68
N ASP A 69 -6.94 -14.08 15.20
CA ASP A 69 -6.01 -15.14 15.64
C ASP A 69 -4.55 -14.90 15.22
N THR A 70 -4.29 -13.98 14.29
CA THR A 70 -2.95 -13.57 13.87
C THR A 70 -2.80 -12.07 14.07
N VAL A 71 -2.17 -11.71 15.18
CA VAL A 71 -1.82 -10.32 15.48
C VAL A 71 -0.64 -9.91 14.60
N ASP A 72 -0.89 -9.01 13.66
CA ASP A 72 0.17 -8.38 12.86
C ASP A 72 1.11 -7.61 13.80
N PRO A 73 2.42 -7.93 13.90
CA PRO A 73 3.36 -7.19 14.74
C PRO A 73 3.45 -5.69 14.41
N ASP A 74 3.12 -5.31 13.17
CA ASP A 74 3.28 -3.97 12.63
C ASP A 74 1.95 -3.18 12.59
N TRP A 75 0.90 -3.68 13.26
CA TRP A 75 -0.45 -3.08 13.27
C TRP A 75 -0.45 -1.59 13.63
N TRP A 76 0.40 -1.18 14.58
CA TRP A 76 0.50 0.19 15.06
C TRP A 76 1.22 1.12 14.08
N ILE A 77 2.18 0.58 13.30
CA ILE A 77 2.89 1.33 12.25
C ILE A 77 1.95 1.56 11.07
N ARG A 78 1.19 0.54 10.67
CA ARG A 78 0.15 0.68 9.64
C ARG A 78 -0.90 1.69 10.05
N GLY A 79 -1.39 1.61 11.29
CA GLY A 79 -2.33 2.60 11.83
C GLY A 79 -1.77 4.02 11.93
N LEU A 80 -0.45 4.18 12.13
CA LEU A 80 0.21 5.49 12.10
C LEU A 80 0.32 6.03 10.66
N ILE A 81 0.75 5.19 9.71
CA ILE A 81 0.85 5.56 8.29
C ILE A 81 -0.52 5.96 7.73
N GLU A 82 -1.57 5.20 8.04
CA GLU A 82 -2.94 5.48 7.63
C GLU A 82 -3.48 6.76 8.27
N ARG A 83 -3.27 6.96 9.57
CA ARG A 83 -3.75 8.16 10.28
C ARG A 83 -3.08 9.45 9.79
N GLU A 84 -1.78 9.40 9.53
CA GLU A 84 -0.98 10.57 9.14
C GLU A 84 -0.88 10.73 7.61
N GLY A 85 -1.46 9.81 6.83
CA GLY A 85 -1.45 9.85 5.36
C GLY A 85 -0.04 9.74 4.75
N LEU A 86 0.87 9.01 5.38
CA LEU A 86 2.29 8.97 5.00
C LEU A 86 2.51 8.06 3.78
N THR A 87 2.59 8.65 2.59
CA THR A 87 2.94 7.92 1.36
C THR A 87 4.46 7.86 1.15
N GLY A 88 5.00 6.69 0.80
CA GLY A 88 6.42 6.54 0.43
C GLY A 88 7.41 6.51 1.60
N LEU A 89 6.94 6.50 2.85
CA LEU A 89 7.77 6.52 4.07
C LEU A 89 7.75 5.18 4.82
N ALA A 90 7.33 4.10 4.17
CA ALA A 90 7.30 2.79 4.81
C ALA A 90 8.74 2.33 5.10
N PRO A 91 9.05 1.91 6.35
CA PRO A 91 10.31 1.25 6.66
C PRO A 91 10.60 0.12 5.66
N PRO A 92 11.87 -0.12 5.28
CA PRO A 92 12.23 -1.12 4.27
C PRO A 92 11.60 -2.50 4.51
N ALA A 93 11.52 -2.93 5.77
CA ALA A 93 10.87 -4.18 6.15
C ALA A 93 9.40 -4.26 5.72
N LEU A 94 8.63 -3.17 5.88
CA LEU A 94 7.23 -3.10 5.48
C LEU A 94 7.08 -3.02 3.97
N SER A 95 7.89 -2.18 3.31
CA SER A 95 7.87 -2.07 1.85
C SER A 95 8.14 -3.42 1.19
N LEU A 96 9.13 -4.18 1.68
CA LEU A 96 9.47 -5.49 1.15
C LEU A 96 8.37 -6.53 1.41
N ARG A 97 7.63 -6.45 2.52
CA ARG A 97 6.49 -7.33 2.79
C ARG A 97 5.32 -7.04 1.85
N THR A 98 5.01 -5.77 1.60
CA THR A 98 3.99 -5.38 0.63
C THR A 98 4.38 -5.81 -0.79
N GLU A 99 5.61 -5.53 -1.19
CA GLU A 99 6.13 -5.95 -2.50
C GLU A 99 6.15 -7.48 -2.66
N HIS A 100 6.44 -8.23 -1.59
CA HIS A 100 6.35 -9.69 -1.59
C HIS A 100 4.93 -10.19 -1.86
N ALA A 101 3.92 -9.50 -1.33
CA ALA A 101 2.51 -9.86 -1.55
C ALA A 101 2.05 -9.55 -2.99
N GLU A 102 2.55 -8.46 -3.58
CA GLU A 102 2.22 -8.03 -4.95
C GLU A 102 3.19 -8.57 -6.01
N PHE A 103 4.09 -9.48 -5.62
CA PHE A 103 5.22 -9.87 -6.46
C PHE A 103 4.80 -10.54 -7.75
N ASP A 104 3.89 -11.52 -7.66
CA ASP A 104 3.44 -12.30 -8.81
C ASP A 104 2.71 -11.41 -9.84
N ASP A 105 1.88 -10.48 -9.37
CA ASP A 105 1.20 -9.49 -10.21
C ASP A 105 2.19 -8.55 -10.89
N THR A 106 3.29 -8.21 -10.21
CA THR A 106 4.36 -7.38 -10.75
C THR A 106 5.11 -8.11 -11.86
N LEU A 107 5.49 -9.38 -11.65
CA LEU A 107 6.13 -10.19 -12.68
C LEU A 107 5.22 -10.39 -13.90
N ASP A 108 3.91 -10.51 -13.68
CA ASP A 108 2.95 -10.75 -14.75
C ASP A 108 2.77 -9.57 -15.71
N ARG A 109 3.11 -8.35 -15.26
CA ARG A 109 3.19 -7.14 -16.09
C ARG A 109 4.48 -7.06 -16.92
N LEU A 110 5.52 -7.82 -16.57
CA LEU A 110 6.79 -7.79 -17.30
C LEU A 110 6.71 -8.57 -18.62
N GLY A 111 7.32 -7.99 -19.66
CA GLY A 111 7.22 -8.49 -21.03
C GLY A 111 8.29 -9.51 -21.44
N SER A 112 9.39 -9.62 -20.69
CA SER A 112 10.54 -10.44 -21.05
C SER A 112 11.14 -11.17 -19.84
N GLU A 113 11.73 -12.32 -20.10
CA GLU A 113 12.44 -13.12 -19.09
C GLU A 113 13.62 -12.35 -18.48
N ALA A 114 14.34 -11.57 -19.29
CA ALA A 114 15.43 -10.72 -18.81
C ALA A 114 14.95 -9.67 -17.80
N ALA A 115 13.77 -9.07 -18.03
CA ALA A 115 13.17 -8.12 -17.09
C ALA A 115 12.72 -8.81 -15.80
N VAL A 116 12.18 -10.03 -15.90
CA VAL A 116 11.81 -10.84 -14.72
C VAL A 116 13.05 -11.15 -13.88
N ARG A 117 14.11 -11.68 -14.49
CA ARG A 117 15.37 -11.97 -13.77
C ARG A 117 15.92 -10.73 -13.08
N ALA A 118 16.05 -9.61 -13.81
CA ALA A 118 16.54 -8.36 -13.26
C ALA A 118 15.70 -7.86 -12.08
N HIS A 119 14.37 -8.00 -12.15
CA HIS A 119 13.48 -7.60 -11.06
C HIS A 119 13.64 -8.49 -9.82
N VAL A 120 13.74 -9.81 -10.00
CA VAL A 120 13.96 -10.75 -8.89
C VAL A 120 15.32 -10.51 -8.23
N ASP A 121 16.36 -10.27 -9.03
CA ASP A 121 17.71 -9.95 -8.54
C ASP A 121 17.73 -8.65 -7.74
N ASP A 122 17.10 -7.58 -8.25
CA ASP A 122 16.97 -6.30 -7.54
C ASP A 122 16.22 -6.45 -6.21
N TYR A 123 15.09 -7.16 -6.23
CA TYR A 123 14.30 -7.44 -5.03
C TYR A 123 15.13 -8.23 -3.99
N ASN A 124 15.85 -9.26 -4.41
CA ASN A 124 16.73 -10.03 -3.54
C ASN A 124 17.87 -9.17 -2.98
N ALA A 125 18.47 -8.30 -3.79
CA ALA A 125 19.50 -7.37 -3.34
C ALA A 125 18.96 -6.42 -2.26
N ARG A 126 17.75 -5.89 -2.44
CA ARG A 126 17.10 -5.03 -1.44
C ARG A 126 16.78 -5.76 -0.13
N ILE A 127 16.38 -7.02 -0.18
CA ILE A 127 16.21 -7.85 1.03
C ILE A 127 17.55 -8.04 1.75
N VAL A 128 18.59 -8.40 1.00
CA VAL A 128 19.92 -8.64 1.56
C VAL A 128 20.47 -7.37 2.20
N GLU A 129 20.32 -6.23 1.55
CA GLU A 129 20.74 -4.93 2.10
C GLU A 129 19.94 -4.57 3.35
N ALA A 130 18.62 -4.69 3.31
CA ALA A 130 17.77 -4.40 4.46
C ALA A 130 18.09 -5.31 5.67
N ARG A 131 18.53 -6.56 5.44
CA ARG A 131 19.03 -7.47 6.49
C ARG A 131 20.43 -7.10 7.00
N ARG A 132 21.29 -6.55 6.15
CA ARG A 132 22.64 -6.10 6.51
C ARG A 132 22.63 -4.78 7.26
N GLN A 133 21.55 -4.01 7.16
CA GLN A 133 21.41 -2.73 7.84
C GLN A 133 21.39 -2.93 9.37
N LEU A 134 22.50 -2.59 10.04
CA LEU A 134 22.66 -2.62 11.50
C LEU A 134 22.05 -1.39 12.20
N THR A 135 21.16 -0.67 11.54
CA THR A 135 20.62 0.63 12.01
C THR A 135 19.64 0.51 13.18
N GLY A 136 19.39 -0.70 13.68
CA GLY A 136 18.42 -0.95 14.74
C GLY A 136 16.99 -0.86 14.20
N GLY A 137 16.23 -1.93 14.36
CA GLY A 137 14.85 -2.05 13.89
C GLY A 137 14.38 -3.50 13.92
N PRO A 138 13.06 -3.76 13.79
CA PRO A 138 12.54 -5.11 13.68
C PRO A 138 13.23 -5.88 12.53
N PRO A 139 13.54 -7.18 12.72
CA PRO A 139 14.25 -7.95 11.72
C PRO A 139 13.46 -8.06 10.42
N VAL A 140 14.15 -7.98 9.27
CA VAL A 140 13.55 -8.21 7.95
C VAL A 140 13.33 -9.70 7.74
N VAL A 141 12.09 -10.15 7.93
CA VAL A 141 11.70 -11.58 7.84
C VAL A 141 11.33 -12.00 6.41
N THR A 142 11.19 -11.05 5.48
CA THR A 142 10.81 -11.34 4.08
C THR A 142 11.83 -12.26 3.40
N PRO A 143 11.43 -13.40 2.81
CA PRO A 143 12.34 -14.33 2.16
C PRO A 143 12.79 -13.82 0.77
N THR A 144 14.03 -14.18 0.40
CA THR A 144 14.52 -14.08 -0.98
C THR A 144 13.83 -15.12 -1.86
N ARG A 145 13.72 -14.85 -3.15
CA ARG A 145 13.11 -15.77 -4.14
C ARG A 145 14.17 -16.32 -5.07
N ASP A 146 14.04 -17.58 -5.47
CA ASP A 146 14.92 -18.17 -6.48
C ASP A 146 14.54 -17.65 -7.87
N VAL A 147 15.55 -17.19 -8.62
CA VAL A 147 15.34 -16.53 -9.91
C VAL A 147 14.80 -17.50 -10.95
N ASP A 148 15.34 -18.72 -10.99
CA ASP A 148 14.96 -19.70 -12.01
C ASP A 148 13.56 -20.25 -11.73
N ASP A 149 13.22 -20.49 -10.47
CA ASP A 149 11.87 -20.90 -10.06
C ASP A 149 10.82 -19.85 -10.44
N GLU A 150 11.10 -18.56 -10.22
CA GLU A 150 10.16 -17.49 -10.56
C GLU A 150 10.01 -17.30 -12.07
N VAL A 151 11.09 -17.48 -12.84
CA VAL A 151 11.03 -17.49 -14.31
C VAL A 151 10.17 -18.65 -14.82
N LEU A 152 10.31 -19.85 -14.23
CA LEU A 152 9.49 -21.01 -14.60
C LEU A 152 8.00 -20.74 -14.33
N ARG A 153 7.65 -20.27 -13.12
CA ARG A 153 6.27 -19.92 -12.75
C ARG A 153 5.71 -18.83 -13.66
N TRP A 154 6.50 -17.82 -13.99
CA TRP A 154 6.09 -16.75 -14.91
C TRP A 154 5.76 -17.30 -16.31
N HIS A 155 6.59 -18.20 -16.85
CA HIS A 155 6.32 -18.87 -18.12
C HIS A 155 5.04 -19.71 -18.07
N GLU A 156 4.83 -20.46 -16.99
CA GLU A 156 3.61 -21.25 -16.76
C GLU A 156 2.36 -20.39 -16.75
N ARG A 157 2.34 -19.31 -15.96
CA ARG A 157 1.21 -18.36 -15.90
C ARG A 157 0.95 -17.75 -17.28
N ARG A 158 1.99 -17.41 -18.03
CA ARG A 158 1.87 -16.84 -19.39
C ARG A 158 1.33 -17.86 -20.39
N ARG A 159 1.74 -19.12 -20.31
CA ARG A 159 1.20 -20.20 -21.15
C ARG A 159 -0.26 -20.46 -20.83
N ALA A 160 -0.64 -20.50 -19.55
CA ALA A 160 -2.02 -20.66 -19.11
C ALA A 160 -2.91 -19.53 -19.64
N ARG A 161 -2.47 -18.27 -19.53
CA ARG A 161 -3.18 -17.11 -20.10
C ARG A 161 -3.37 -17.19 -21.61
N ARG A 162 -2.33 -17.61 -22.35
CA ARG A 162 -2.42 -17.80 -23.81
C ARG A 162 -3.35 -18.93 -24.19
N ALA A 163 -3.32 -20.04 -23.44
CA ALA A 163 -4.22 -21.17 -23.67
C ALA A 163 -5.68 -20.79 -23.40
N ALA A 164 -5.95 -20.06 -22.32
CA ALA A 164 -7.28 -19.53 -22.01
C ALA A 164 -7.79 -18.57 -23.11
N ALA A 165 -6.96 -17.63 -23.56
CA ALA A 165 -7.31 -16.72 -24.65
C ALA A 165 -7.55 -17.46 -25.98
N ALA A 166 -6.79 -18.51 -26.27
CA ALA A 166 -7.00 -19.34 -27.45
C ALA A 166 -8.31 -20.15 -27.36
N ALA A 167 -8.64 -20.68 -26.17
CA ALA A 167 -9.90 -21.38 -25.94
C ALA A 167 -11.10 -20.44 -26.07
N GLU A 168 -11.01 -19.22 -25.54
CA GLU A 168 -12.04 -18.19 -25.70
C GLU A 168 -12.21 -17.78 -27.16
N ALA A 169 -11.12 -17.59 -27.89
CA ALA A 169 -11.15 -17.30 -29.33
C ALA A 169 -11.75 -18.46 -30.15
N ALA A 170 -11.52 -19.71 -29.75
CA ALA A 170 -12.10 -20.88 -30.39
C ALA A 170 -13.60 -21.06 -30.08
N ALA A 171 -14.04 -20.64 -28.89
CA ALA A 171 -15.45 -20.64 -28.50
C ALA A 171 -16.25 -19.48 -29.11
N ALA A 172 -15.58 -18.42 -29.57
CA ALA A 172 -16.24 -17.29 -30.21
C ALA A 172 -16.93 -17.74 -31.52
N PRO A 173 -18.19 -17.35 -31.75
CA PRO A 173 -18.89 -17.68 -32.98
C PRO A 173 -18.13 -17.11 -34.19
N PRO A 174 -18.12 -17.81 -35.33
CA PRO A 174 -17.41 -17.35 -36.52
C PRO A 174 -17.92 -15.95 -36.91
N PRO A 175 -17.04 -15.06 -37.40
CA PRO A 175 -17.45 -13.74 -37.82
C PRO A 175 -18.53 -13.86 -38.90
N PRO A 176 -19.57 -13.01 -38.88
CA PRO A 176 -20.67 -13.12 -39.81
C PRO A 176 -20.17 -13.05 -41.25
N SER A 177 -20.72 -13.89 -42.11
CA SER A 177 -20.41 -13.91 -43.53
C SER A 177 -20.71 -12.55 -44.16
N TRP A 178 -20.12 -12.28 -45.33
CA TRP A 178 -20.40 -11.03 -46.05
C TRP A 178 -21.89 -10.87 -46.39
N ARG A 179 -22.61 -11.99 -46.58
CA ARG A 179 -24.06 -12.02 -46.86
C ARG A 179 -24.88 -11.62 -45.62
N GLU A 180 -24.57 -12.19 -44.47
CA GLU A 180 -25.21 -11.84 -43.19
C GLU A 180 -24.93 -10.38 -42.81
N ARG A 181 -23.69 -9.92 -43.01
CA ARG A 181 -23.32 -8.50 -42.83
C ARG A 181 -24.12 -7.57 -43.74
N ARG A 182 -24.40 -7.99 -44.99
CA ARG A 182 -25.22 -7.22 -45.94
C ARG A 182 -26.69 -7.22 -45.53
N ALA A 183 -27.22 -8.34 -45.06
CA ALA A 183 -28.59 -8.45 -44.56
C ALA A 183 -28.80 -7.58 -43.31
N LEU A 184 -27.91 -7.67 -42.32
CA LEU A 184 -27.93 -6.83 -41.11
C LEU A 184 -27.86 -5.33 -41.43
N ARG A 185 -27.04 -4.92 -42.41
CA ARG A 185 -27.01 -3.50 -42.83
C ARG A 185 -28.31 -3.02 -43.46
N ARG A 186 -28.97 -3.88 -44.25
CA ARG A 186 -30.28 -3.57 -44.84
C ARG A 186 -31.34 -3.45 -43.75
N GLU A 187 -31.33 -4.38 -42.80
CA GLU A 187 -32.23 -4.41 -41.66
C GLU A 187 -32.09 -3.17 -40.77
N LEU A 188 -30.85 -2.79 -40.43
CA LEU A 188 -30.56 -1.58 -39.67
C LEU A 188 -30.98 -0.31 -40.42
N ARG A 189 -30.80 -0.27 -41.74
CA ARG A 189 -31.23 0.87 -42.56
C ARG A 189 -32.75 1.00 -42.57
N ARG A 190 -33.48 -0.13 -42.69
CA ARG A 190 -34.95 -0.20 -42.60
C ARG A 190 -35.47 0.28 -41.25
N ARG A 191 -34.95 -0.26 -40.14
CA ARG A 191 -35.35 0.16 -38.78
C ARG A 191 -35.08 1.65 -38.53
N ARG A 192 -33.99 2.19 -39.11
CA ARG A 192 -33.66 3.62 -39.05
C ARG A 192 -34.61 4.48 -39.88
N GLU A 193 -35.18 3.96 -40.97
CA GLU A 193 -36.22 4.64 -41.75
C GLU A 193 -37.58 4.57 -41.05
N GLU A 194 -37.95 3.42 -40.48
CA GLU A 194 -39.19 3.26 -39.69
C GLU A 194 -39.20 4.18 -38.46
N SER A 195 -38.10 4.23 -37.70
CA SER A 195 -37.95 5.17 -36.57
C SER A 195 -37.85 6.66 -36.97
N ARG A 196 -37.65 6.97 -38.26
CA ARG A 196 -37.69 8.34 -38.78
C ARG A 196 -39.11 8.75 -39.20
N VAL A 197 -39.98 7.78 -39.46
CA VAL A 197 -41.36 7.97 -39.91
C VAL A 197 -42.33 8.07 -38.73
N GLU A 198 -41.98 7.53 -37.57
CA GLU A 198 -42.77 7.66 -36.33
C GLU A 198 -42.27 8.86 -35.49
N PRO A 199 -43.00 10.00 -35.43
CA PRO A 199 -42.64 11.08 -34.54
C PRO A 199 -43.03 10.69 -33.10
N PRO A 200 -42.31 11.15 -32.05
CA PRO A 200 -42.74 10.89 -30.68
C PRO A 200 -44.12 11.54 -30.48
N GLU A 201 -45.14 10.72 -30.21
CA GLU A 201 -46.44 11.21 -29.76
C GLU A 201 -46.23 12.05 -28.50
N ARG A 202 -46.41 13.37 -28.64
CA ARG A 202 -46.46 14.26 -27.49
C ARG A 202 -47.81 14.03 -26.81
N PRO A 203 -47.87 13.70 -25.50
CA PRO A 203 -49.14 13.63 -24.81
C PRO A 203 -49.81 15.01 -24.82
N ALA A 204 -51.08 15.03 -25.23
CA ALA A 204 -51.89 16.24 -25.35
C ALA A 204 -52.07 16.94 -23.98
N PRO A 205 -52.07 18.29 -23.92
CA PRO A 205 -52.27 19.00 -22.67
C PRO A 205 -53.73 18.88 -22.22
N SER A 206 -53.92 18.42 -20.98
CA SER A 206 -55.17 18.53 -20.23
C SER A 206 -55.57 20.00 -20.10
N GLY A 207 -56.85 20.29 -20.35
CA GLY A 207 -57.45 21.62 -20.21
C GLY A 207 -57.52 22.13 -18.77
#